data_AF-A0A2U1UEH8-F1
#
_entry.id   AF-A0A2U1UEH8-F1
#
_cell.length_a   1.000
_cell.length_b   1.000
_cell.length_c   1.000
_cell.angle_alpha   90.00
_cell.angle_beta   90.00
_cell.angle_gamma   90.00
#
_symmetry.space_group_name_H-M   'P 1'
#
loop_
_entity.id
_entity.type
_entity.pdbx_description
1 polymer ?
#
loop_
_entity_poly.entity_id
_entity_poly.type
_entity_poly.pdbx_seq_one_letter_code
_entity_poly.pdbx_strand_id
1 'polypeptide(L)' 'MTRYYSRSPSLHLKGDWLEAAGFGTDTPVIVTVEHGQLLIRVVAE' A
#
# COMPACT_ATOMS: atom_id res chain seq x y z
N MET A 1 20.69 10.53 -16.72
CA MET A 1 19.98 10.30 -15.44
C MET A 1 19.43 8.89 -15.42
N THR A 2 20.11 7.96 -14.77
CA THR A 2 19.63 6.60 -14.56
C THR A 2 18.62 6.59 -13.41
N ARG A 3 17.38 6.16 -13.68
CA ARG A 3 16.39 5.95 -12.62
C ARG A 3 16.87 4.77 -11.78
N TYR A 4 17.34 5.04 -10.56
CA TYR A 4 17.73 4.01 -9.61
C TYR A 4 16.45 3.44 -9.01
N TYR A 5 15.99 2.30 -9.51
CA TYR A 5 14.87 1.59 -8.91
C TYR A 5 15.37 0.83 -7.69
N SER A 6 14.59 0.88 -6.60
CA SER A 6 14.79 -0.03 -5.48
C SER A 6 14.76 -1.47 -5.98
N ARG A 7 15.69 -2.30 -5.50
CA ARG A 7 15.69 -3.74 -5.81
C ARG A 7 14.60 -4.50 -5.06
N SER A 8 13.96 -3.85 -4.09
CA SER A 8 12.84 -4.42 -3.35
C SER A 8 11.54 -4.20 -4.14
N PRO A 9 10.71 -5.25 -4.30
CA PRO A 9 9.39 -5.09 -4.89
C PRO A 9 8.57 -4.10 -4.06
N SER A 10 7.90 -3.17 -4.73
CA SER A 10 7.06 -2.16 -4.11
C SER A 10 5.82 -1.93 -4.97
N LEU A 11 4.72 -1.60 -4.30
CA LEU A 11 3.46 -1.22 -4.93
C LEU A 11 3.21 0.26 -4.61
N HIS A 12 3.12 1.10 -5.64
CA HIS A 12 2.74 2.51 -5.49
C HIS A 12 1.27 2.68 -5.86
N LEU A 13 0.43 2.94 -4.85
CA LEU A 13 -0.96 3.34 -5.04
C LEU A 13 -1.03 4.87 -5.08
N LYS A 14 -1.87 5.43 -5.96
CA LYS A 14 -2.02 6.88 -6.12
C LYS A 14 -3.49 7.27 -6.31
N GLY A 15 -3.84 8.44 -5.82
CA GLY A 15 -5.11 9.12 -6.06
C GLY A 15 -5.88 9.39 -4.77
N ASP A 16 -6.71 10.42 -4.81
CA ASP A 16 -7.48 10.93 -3.67
C ASP A 16 -8.51 9.92 -3.14
N TRP A 17 -8.81 8.88 -3.91
CA TRP A 17 -9.70 7.78 -3.52
C TRP A 17 -9.17 6.98 -2.32
N LEU A 18 -7.86 7.00 -2.04
CA LEU A 18 -7.26 6.31 -0.91
C LEU A 18 -7.79 6.83 0.43
N GLU A 19 -7.88 8.15 0.57
CA GLU A 19 -8.44 8.81 1.75
C GLU A 19 -9.92 8.41 1.94
N ALA A 20 -10.70 8.43 0.86
CA ALA A 20 -12.11 8.00 0.89
C ALA A 20 -12.28 6.51 1.24
N ALA A 21 -11.27 5.69 0.95
CA ALA A 21 -11.21 4.28 1.34
C ALA A 21 -10.63 4.04 2.75
N GLY A 22 -10.28 5.10 3.48
CA GLY A 22 -9.74 5.06 4.84
C GLY A 22 -8.21 4.93 4.93
N PHE A 23 -7.49 4.96 3.81
CA PHE A 23 -6.02 4.90 3.76
C PHE A 23 -5.42 6.30 3.79
N GLY A 24 -5.59 7.00 4.91
CA GLY A 24 -5.01 8.32 5.11
C GLY A 24 -3.49 8.28 5.33
N THR A 25 -2.87 9.45 5.30
CA THR A 25 -1.44 9.59 5.65
C THR A 25 -1.16 9.07 7.07
N ASP A 26 -0.03 8.38 7.25
CA ASP A 26 0.39 7.74 8.51
C ASP A 26 -0.60 6.70 9.09
N THR A 27 -1.55 6.22 8.27
CA THR A 27 -2.48 5.16 8.70
C THR A 27 -1.76 3.81 8.76
N PRO A 28 -1.72 3.13 9.91
CA PRO A 28 -1.14 1.80 10.00
C PRO A 28 -2.00 0.79 9.22
N VAL A 29 -1.33 -0.07 8.46
CA VAL A 29 -1.98 -1.13 7.67
C VAL A 29 -1.41 -2.49 7.97
N ILE A 30 -2.24 -3.51 7.82
CA ILE A 30 -1.84 -4.90 7.78
C ILE A 30 -1.83 -5.32 6.30
N VAL A 31 -0.71 -5.94 5.89
CA VAL A 31 -0.58 -6.57 4.57
C VAL A 31 -0.56 -8.07 4.76
N THR A 32 -1.58 -8.76 4.27
CA THR A 32 -1.59 -10.23 4.20
C THR A 32 -1.37 -10.70 2.77
N VAL A 33 -0.64 -11.80 2.64
CA VAL A 33 -0.38 -12.46 1.35
C VAL A 33 -1.19 -13.75 1.31
N GLU A 34 -2.06 -13.84 0.32
CA GLU A 34 -2.83 -15.04 0.00
C GLU A 34 -2.45 -15.53 -1.40
N HIS A 35 -2.88 -16.75 -1.77
CA HIS A 35 -2.57 -17.30 -3.08
C HIS A 35 -3.14 -16.43 -4.20
N GLY A 36 -2.26 -15.70 -4.89
CA GLY A 36 -2.62 -14.79 -5.99
C GLY A 36 -3.07 -13.39 -5.56
N GLN A 37 -2.97 -13.03 -4.27
CA GLN A 37 -3.54 -11.78 -3.76
C GLN A 37 -2.67 -11.13 -2.68
N LEU A 38 -2.67 -9.79 -2.67
CA LEU A 38 -2.20 -8.97 -1.56
C LEU A 38 -3.42 -8.23 -0.99
N LEU A 39 -3.72 -8.47 0.28
CA LEU A 39 -4.80 -7.79 0.98
C LEU A 39 -4.19 -6.74 1.89
N ILE A 40 -4.54 -5.48 1.66
CA ILE A 40 -4.12 -4.35 2.48
C ILE A 40 -5.34 -3.86 3.23
N ARG A 41 -5.28 -3.85 4.56
CA ARG A 41 -6.38 -3.40 5.43
C ARG A 41 -5.84 -2.41 6.45
N VAL A 42 -6.58 -1.37 6.75
CA VAL A 42 -6.28 -0.48 7.89
C VAL A 42 -6.35 -1.28 9.19
N VAL A 43 -5.48 -0.97 10.14
CA VAL A 43 -5.60 -1.51 11.50
C VAL A 43 -6.79 -0.82 12.15
N ALA A 44 -7.84 -1.58 12.47
CA ALA A 44 -8.90 -1.11 13.35
C ALA A 44 -8.45 -1.31 14.82
N GLU A 45 -8.64 -0.32 15.67
CA GLU A 45 -8.61 -0.49 17.14
C GLU A 45 -9.76 -1.40 17.61
#